data_AF-A0A1I2HW27-F1
#
_entry.id   AF-A0A1I2HW27-F1
#
_cell.length_a   1.000
_cell.length_b   1.000
_cell.length_c   1.000
_cell.angle_alpha   90.00
_cell.angle_beta   90.00
_cell.angle_gamma   90.00
#
_symmetry.space_group_name_H-M   'P 1'
#
loop_
_entity.id
_entity.type
_entity.pdbx_description
1 polymer ?
#
loop_
_entity_poly.entity_id
_entity_poly.type
_entity_poly.pdbx_seq_one_letter_code
_entity_poly.pdbx_strand_id
1 'polypeptide(L)'
;MNRPCARLLTAGVLASGLVALTAPPAHAAVILHLEEAPTAKTAAQQPASLRGCAKVPGGAVAGTAGWVFDQPAGGTARVAYVIWFATPAGEEAVIGVNPEGVQRLQPEGAPLPEGMAGALIDGGPGGLWLRAPEDWILIAGGLQIQADAAEAETFHLVNVCVPAPPPSASPSPSRSASASPSASTAASASPSASRSASPSATVSPSVTASPVPGGGGGLPITGPNTIWFAAAGLILVLAGVAAVVTTRRRGTTG
;
A
#
# COMPACT_ATOMS: atom_id res chain seq x y z
N MET A 1 0.74 -67.92 34.96
CA MET A 1 1.48 -67.21 36.03
C MET A 1 2.41 -66.22 35.36
N ASN A 2 2.20 -64.92 35.62
CA ASN A 2 3.23 -63.87 35.67
C ASN A 2 2.53 -62.53 35.92
N ARG A 3 2.47 -62.13 37.20
CA ARG A 3 2.35 -60.73 37.61
C ARG A 3 3.73 -60.08 37.41
N PRO A 4 3.80 -58.87 36.88
CA PRO A 4 4.24 -57.73 37.72
C PRO A 4 3.52 -56.43 37.30
N CYS A 5 3.65 -55.29 37.94
CA CYS A 5 3.95 -54.82 39.29
C CYS A 5 3.74 -53.30 39.19
N ALA A 6 3.38 -52.67 40.30
CA ALA A 6 2.99 -51.27 40.40
C ALA A 6 3.90 -50.27 39.67
N ARG A 7 3.31 -49.19 39.15
CA ARG A 7 3.99 -47.89 39.09
C ARG A 7 3.10 -46.77 39.61
N LEU A 8 3.67 -46.10 40.60
CA LEU A 8 3.19 -44.98 41.39
C LEU A 8 2.48 -43.89 40.58
N LEU A 9 1.28 -43.53 41.02
CA LEU A 9 0.67 -42.24 40.77
C LEU A 9 1.42 -41.16 41.57
N THR A 10 2.19 -40.32 40.89
CA THR A 10 2.76 -39.11 41.49
C THR A 10 1.77 -37.96 41.26
N ALA A 11 1.00 -37.61 42.28
CA ALA A 11 0.17 -36.42 42.29
C ALA A 11 1.07 -35.18 42.43
N GLY A 12 1.40 -34.55 41.31
CA GLY A 12 2.07 -33.26 41.28
C GLY A 12 1.08 -32.15 41.62
N VAL A 13 1.24 -31.54 42.80
CA VAL A 13 0.56 -30.30 43.18
C VAL A 13 1.03 -29.19 42.25
N LEU A 14 0.19 -28.79 41.29
CA LEU A 14 0.42 -27.61 40.46
C LEU A 14 0.21 -26.37 41.35
N ALA A 15 1.33 -25.78 41.79
CA ALA A 15 1.34 -24.45 42.39
C ALA A 15 0.95 -23.43 41.30
N SER A 16 -0.30 -22.96 41.36
CA SER A 16 -0.78 -21.82 40.59
C SER A 16 -0.10 -20.53 41.08
N GLY A 17 1.14 -20.30 40.62
CA GLY A 17 1.80 -19.01 40.71
C GLY A 17 1.06 -18.04 39.79
N LEU A 18 0.16 -17.24 40.37
CA LEU A 18 -0.57 -16.19 39.68
C LEU A 18 0.41 -15.03 39.41
N VAL A 19 1.23 -15.18 38.36
CA VAL A 19 1.96 -14.04 37.79
C VAL A 19 0.91 -13.16 37.13
N ALA A 20 0.56 -12.07 37.82
CA ALA A 20 -0.17 -10.96 37.21
C ALA A 20 0.74 -10.35 36.14
N LEU A 21 0.71 -10.94 34.94
CA LEU A 21 1.19 -10.30 33.73
C LEU A 21 0.33 -9.04 33.59
N THR A 22 0.88 -7.89 33.99
CA THR A 22 0.38 -6.60 33.53
C THR A 22 0.66 -6.57 32.04
N ALA A 23 -0.25 -7.17 31.26
CA ALA A 23 -0.23 -7.05 29.82
C ALA A 23 -0.18 -5.55 29.54
N PRO A 24 0.81 -5.06 28.77
CA PRO A 24 0.81 -3.67 28.35
C PRO A 24 -0.57 -3.39 27.72
N PRO A 25 -1.12 -2.18 27.92
CA PRO A 25 -2.40 -1.82 27.32
C PRO A 25 -2.33 -2.18 25.84
N ALA A 26 -3.18 -3.11 25.42
CA ALA A 26 -3.23 -3.53 24.03
C ALA A 26 -3.70 -2.30 23.25
N HIS A 27 -2.76 -1.58 22.62
CA HIS A 27 -3.10 -0.48 21.73
C HIS A 27 -4.02 -1.05 20.66
N ALA A 28 -5.26 -0.56 20.63
CA ALA A 28 -6.25 -1.02 19.67
C ALA A 28 -5.77 -0.64 18.27
N ALA A 29 -5.51 -1.62 17.42
CA ALA A 29 -5.24 -1.36 16.02
C ALA A 29 -6.56 -0.92 15.35
N VAL A 30 -6.54 0.25 14.72
CA VAL A 30 -7.67 0.75 13.93
C VAL A 30 -7.39 0.45 12.47
N ILE A 31 -8.41 0.00 11.74
CA ILE A 31 -8.35 -0.21 10.30
C ILE A 31 -9.17 0.89 9.64
N LEU A 32 -8.50 1.73 8.86
CA LEU A 32 -9.14 2.70 7.99
C LEU A 32 -9.41 2.07 6.63
N HIS A 33 -10.59 2.31 6.09
CA HIS A 33 -10.95 1.80 4.77
C HIS A 33 -10.60 2.82 3.68
N LEU A 34 -10.21 2.31 2.51
CA LEU A 34 -10.07 3.13 1.32
C LEU A 34 -11.47 3.63 0.93
N GLU A 35 -11.58 4.92 0.61
CA GLU A 35 -12.82 5.48 0.06
C GLU A 35 -13.28 4.69 -1.19
N GLU A 36 -14.58 4.46 -1.36
CA GLU A 36 -15.11 3.60 -2.43
C GLU A 36 -14.93 4.20 -3.84
N ALA A 37 -14.92 5.53 -3.98
CA ALA A 37 -14.89 6.22 -5.28
C ALA A 37 -13.77 5.78 -6.25
N PRO A 38 -12.52 5.50 -5.81
CA PRO A 38 -11.45 4.98 -6.66
C PRO A 38 -11.51 3.46 -6.95
N THR A 39 -12.39 2.68 -6.31
CA THR A 39 -12.41 1.22 -6.47
C THR A 39 -13.03 0.78 -7.80
N ALA A 40 -12.83 -0.49 -8.15
CA ALA A 40 -13.29 -1.15 -9.38
C ALA A 40 -12.83 -0.46 -10.68
N LYS A 41 -11.70 0.24 -10.65
CA LYS A 41 -11.12 0.97 -11.80
C LYS A 41 -9.65 0.63 -11.97
N THR A 42 -9.19 0.60 -13.21
CA THR A 42 -7.75 0.63 -13.52
C THR A 42 -7.20 2.04 -13.30
N ALA A 43 -5.88 2.18 -13.28
CA ALA A 43 -5.26 3.50 -13.16
C ALA A 43 -5.71 4.42 -14.30
N ALA A 44 -5.78 3.92 -15.54
CA ALA A 44 -6.21 4.69 -16.72
C ALA A 44 -7.67 5.17 -16.65
N GLN A 45 -8.53 4.52 -15.84
CA GLN A 45 -9.93 4.89 -15.68
C GLN A 45 -10.18 5.92 -14.55
N GLN A 46 -9.18 6.21 -13.72
CA GLN A 46 -9.29 7.23 -12.67
C GLN A 46 -9.46 8.65 -13.25
N PRO A 47 -10.10 9.57 -12.50
CA PRO A 47 -10.31 10.94 -12.96
C PRO A 47 -8.99 11.67 -13.22
N ALA A 48 -9.03 12.62 -14.17
CA ALA A 48 -7.86 13.40 -14.57
C ALA A 48 -7.26 14.22 -13.40
N SER A 49 -8.07 14.60 -12.41
CA SER A 49 -7.63 15.32 -11.21
C SER A 49 -6.64 14.54 -10.35
N LEU A 50 -6.62 13.20 -10.43
CA LEU A 50 -5.68 12.35 -9.71
C LEU A 50 -4.40 12.10 -10.51
N ARG A 51 -4.27 12.59 -11.74
CA ARG A 51 -3.10 12.31 -12.59
C ARG A 51 -1.85 13.01 -12.03
N GLY A 52 -0.89 12.23 -11.58
CA GLY A 52 0.37 12.76 -11.06
C GLY A 52 1.39 11.67 -10.79
N CYS A 53 2.62 11.87 -11.26
CA CYS A 53 3.72 10.91 -11.11
C CYS A 53 4.79 11.36 -10.11
N ALA A 54 4.68 12.56 -9.55
CA ALA A 54 5.73 13.16 -8.71
C ALA A 54 6.09 12.33 -7.48
N LYS A 55 5.13 11.57 -6.93
CA LYS A 55 5.30 10.73 -5.73
C LYS A 55 5.61 9.26 -6.04
N VAL A 56 5.75 8.89 -7.31
CA VAL A 56 6.10 7.52 -7.72
C VAL A 56 7.57 7.52 -8.15
N PRO A 57 8.49 6.87 -7.43
CA PRO A 57 9.91 6.85 -7.78
C PRO A 57 10.16 6.32 -9.21
N GLY A 58 10.75 7.16 -10.06
CA GLY A 58 10.97 6.84 -11.48
C GLY A 58 9.70 6.89 -12.36
N GLY A 59 8.57 7.37 -11.83
CA GLY A 59 7.30 7.47 -12.55
C GLY A 59 6.67 6.12 -12.91
N ALA A 60 5.76 6.14 -13.87
CA ALA A 60 5.21 4.93 -14.48
C ALA A 60 6.15 4.49 -15.62
N VAL A 61 6.55 3.23 -15.58
CA VAL A 61 7.29 2.59 -16.68
C VAL A 61 6.32 1.90 -17.61
N ALA A 62 6.73 1.63 -18.85
CA ALA A 62 5.90 0.94 -19.84
C ALA A 62 5.31 -0.36 -19.28
N GLY A 63 4.01 -0.59 -19.49
CA GLY A 63 3.28 -1.75 -18.97
C GLY A 63 2.90 -1.68 -17.49
N THR A 64 3.18 -0.57 -16.80
CA THR A 64 2.83 -0.40 -15.38
C THR A 64 2.13 0.92 -15.12
N ALA A 65 1.33 0.96 -14.06
CA ALA A 65 0.77 2.17 -13.48
C ALA A 65 1.21 2.34 -12.03
N GLY A 66 1.36 3.60 -11.61
CA GLY A 66 1.61 3.98 -10.24
C GLY A 66 0.34 4.41 -9.51
N TRP A 67 0.25 4.10 -8.22
CA TRP A 67 -0.83 4.43 -7.32
C TRP A 67 -0.24 5.05 -6.07
N VAL A 68 -0.85 6.12 -5.55
CA VAL A 68 -0.36 6.83 -4.37
C VAL A 68 -1.51 7.07 -3.42
N PHE A 69 -1.32 6.66 -2.17
CA PHE A 69 -2.29 6.78 -1.09
C PHE A 69 -1.76 7.72 -0.01
N ASP A 70 -2.65 8.49 0.62
CA ASP A 70 -2.30 9.29 1.79
C ASP A 70 -2.30 8.47 3.09
N GLN A 71 -1.59 8.98 4.08
CA GLN A 71 -1.74 8.59 5.46
C GLN A 71 -2.46 9.71 6.22
N PRO A 72 -3.75 9.53 6.58
CA PRO A 72 -4.52 10.57 7.26
C PRO A 72 -4.00 10.85 8.68
N ALA A 73 -3.34 9.87 9.32
CA ALA A 73 -2.69 10.07 10.61
C ALA A 73 -1.31 10.71 10.41
N GLY A 74 -1.21 12.02 10.63
CA GLY A 74 0.06 12.73 10.70
C GLY A 74 0.87 12.23 11.89
N GLY A 75 1.91 11.43 11.65
CA GLY A 75 2.88 11.07 12.70
C GLY A 75 3.22 9.58 12.78
N THR A 76 4.21 9.32 13.62
CA THR A 76 5.06 8.12 13.82
C THR A 76 4.35 6.80 14.14
N ALA A 77 3.05 6.68 13.88
CA ALA A 77 2.33 5.45 14.05
C ALA A 77 2.93 4.35 13.16
N ARG A 78 3.04 3.14 13.69
CA ARG A 78 3.31 1.97 12.86
C ARG A 78 2.12 1.81 11.92
N VAL A 79 2.39 1.91 10.63
CA VAL A 79 1.40 1.79 9.57
C VAL A 79 1.67 0.56 8.73
N ALA A 80 0.60 -0.14 8.38
CA ALA A 80 0.62 -1.18 7.39
C ALA A 80 -0.57 -0.98 6.44
N TYR A 81 -0.29 -0.90 5.15
CA TYR A 81 -1.31 -0.86 4.11
C TYR A 81 -1.57 -2.27 3.61
N VAL A 82 -2.82 -2.56 3.33
CA VAL A 82 -3.28 -3.78 2.66
C VAL A 82 -4.10 -3.35 1.46
N ILE A 83 -3.56 -3.52 0.26
CA ILE A 83 -4.22 -3.12 -0.98
C ILE A 83 -4.56 -4.37 -1.79
N TRP A 84 -5.81 -4.48 -2.23
CA TRP A 84 -6.29 -5.58 -3.04
C TRP A 84 -6.47 -5.12 -4.48
N PHE A 85 -5.80 -5.80 -5.40
CA PHE A 85 -6.01 -5.65 -6.83
C PHE A 85 -6.48 -6.95 -7.49
N ALA A 86 -7.13 -6.82 -8.64
CA ALA A 86 -7.47 -7.93 -9.52
C ALA A 86 -7.24 -7.60 -11.00
N THR A 87 -7.05 -8.61 -11.83
CA THR A 87 -7.01 -8.48 -13.29
C THR A 87 -8.40 -8.74 -13.89
N PRO A 88 -8.68 -8.32 -15.13
CA PRO A 88 -9.90 -8.69 -15.83
C PRO A 88 -10.08 -10.21 -16.02
N ALA A 89 -8.98 -10.97 -15.95
CA ALA A 89 -8.99 -12.43 -16.03
C ALA A 89 -9.32 -13.10 -14.67
N GLY A 90 -9.50 -12.33 -13.59
CA GLY A 90 -9.80 -12.83 -12.26
C GLY A 90 -8.57 -13.27 -11.45
N GLU A 91 -7.36 -12.90 -11.87
CA GLU A 91 -6.19 -13.04 -11.01
C GLU A 91 -6.24 -11.98 -9.91
N GLU A 92 -6.01 -12.38 -8.66
CA GLU A 92 -6.05 -11.48 -7.50
C GLU A 92 -4.70 -11.40 -6.81
N ALA A 93 -4.37 -10.21 -6.31
CA ALA A 93 -3.25 -10.03 -5.38
C ALA A 93 -3.62 -9.08 -4.25
N VAL A 94 -3.41 -9.57 -3.03
CA VAL A 94 -3.49 -8.78 -1.81
C VAL A 94 -2.07 -8.42 -1.40
N ILE A 95 -1.76 -7.13 -1.41
CA ILE A 95 -0.42 -6.59 -1.21
C ILE A 95 -0.36 -5.88 0.13
N GLY A 96 0.56 -6.33 0.98
CA GLY A 96 0.92 -5.68 2.23
C GLY A 96 2.10 -4.74 2.01
N VAL A 97 2.03 -3.53 2.55
CA VAL A 97 3.15 -2.58 2.55
C VAL A 97 3.37 -2.02 3.94
N ASN A 98 4.60 -2.14 4.42
CA ASN A 98 5.03 -1.75 5.76
C ASN A 98 6.47 -1.16 5.68
N PRO A 99 7.07 -0.74 6.80
CA PRO A 99 8.46 -0.25 6.80
C PRO A 99 9.50 -1.27 6.32
N GLU A 100 9.21 -2.57 6.42
CA GLU A 100 10.07 -3.65 5.96
C GLU A 100 10.03 -3.84 4.43
N GLY A 101 8.99 -3.33 3.77
CA GLY A 101 8.85 -3.31 2.32
C GLY A 101 7.46 -3.71 1.83
N VAL A 102 7.44 -4.31 0.64
CA VAL A 102 6.22 -4.78 -0.03
C VAL A 102 6.21 -6.30 -0.06
N GLN A 103 5.07 -6.91 0.25
CA GLN A 103 4.89 -8.37 0.26
C GLN A 103 3.50 -8.79 -0.20
N ARG A 104 3.39 -9.99 -0.77
CA ARG A 104 2.08 -10.59 -1.07
C ARG A 104 1.53 -11.26 0.19
N LEU A 105 0.31 -10.90 0.56
CA LEU A 105 -0.39 -11.47 1.72
C LEU A 105 -1.28 -12.65 1.33
N GLN A 106 -1.75 -12.70 0.07
CA GLN A 106 -2.59 -13.80 -0.38
C GLN A 106 -2.23 -14.28 -1.80
N PRO A 107 -1.92 -15.59 -1.97
CA PRO A 107 -1.55 -16.52 -0.89
C PRO A 107 -0.26 -16.04 -0.18
N GLU A 108 -0.20 -16.23 1.14
CA GLU A 108 0.94 -15.79 1.96
C GLU A 108 2.24 -16.47 1.48
N GLY A 109 3.31 -15.68 1.34
CA GLY A 109 4.62 -16.18 0.93
C GLY A 109 4.78 -16.46 -0.57
N ALA A 110 3.74 -16.29 -1.39
CA ALA A 110 3.89 -16.31 -2.83
C ALA A 110 4.68 -15.08 -3.32
N PRO A 111 5.42 -15.20 -4.44
CA PRO A 111 6.11 -14.05 -5.02
C PRO A 111 5.11 -12.96 -5.41
N LEU A 112 5.57 -11.71 -5.35
CA LEU A 112 4.86 -10.58 -5.92
C LEU A 112 4.68 -10.79 -7.43
N PRO A 113 3.50 -10.44 -7.99
CA PRO A 113 3.31 -10.41 -9.43
C PRO A 113 4.38 -9.58 -10.14
N GLU A 114 4.74 -9.97 -11.36
CA GLU A 114 5.73 -9.26 -12.16
C GLU A 114 5.31 -7.79 -12.37
N GLY A 115 6.26 -6.86 -12.24
CA GLY A 115 5.99 -5.42 -12.36
C GLY A 115 5.38 -4.77 -11.11
N MET A 116 5.05 -5.54 -10.06
CA MET A 116 4.67 -4.94 -8.78
C MET A 116 5.87 -4.46 -7.97
N ALA A 117 5.74 -3.26 -7.43
CA ALA A 117 6.69 -2.68 -6.49
C ALA A 117 5.97 -1.69 -5.58
N GLY A 118 6.58 -1.33 -4.46
CA GLY A 118 6.00 -0.33 -3.57
C GLY A 118 6.85 -0.07 -2.35
N ALA A 119 6.62 1.07 -1.73
CA ALA A 119 7.20 1.41 -0.44
C ALA A 119 6.41 2.54 0.22
N LEU A 120 6.59 2.70 1.53
CA LEU A 120 6.12 3.88 2.22
C LEU A 120 6.87 5.13 1.70
N ILE A 121 6.18 6.28 1.70
CA ILE A 121 6.77 7.55 1.29
C ILE A 121 7.46 8.19 2.50
N ASP A 122 8.78 8.31 2.45
CA ASP A 122 9.58 8.95 3.49
C ASP A 122 9.39 10.49 3.50
N GLY A 123 9.43 11.11 4.70
CA GLY A 123 9.70 12.55 4.84
C GLY A 123 8.52 13.52 4.82
N GLY A 124 7.30 13.12 5.23
CA GLY A 124 6.13 14.02 5.34
C GLY A 124 4.96 13.39 6.11
N PRO A 125 3.73 13.96 6.09
CA PRO A 125 2.55 13.20 6.45
C PRO A 125 2.55 11.97 5.54
N GLY A 126 2.73 10.80 6.13
CA GLY A 126 3.16 9.60 5.43
C GLY A 126 2.23 9.19 4.28
N GLY A 127 2.58 8.10 3.63
CA GLY A 127 1.75 7.54 2.58
C GLY A 127 2.37 6.29 1.99
N LEU A 128 1.74 5.81 0.95
CA LEU A 128 2.18 4.66 0.20
C LEU A 128 2.26 5.02 -1.27
N TRP A 129 3.31 4.58 -1.95
CA TRP A 129 3.25 4.41 -3.41
C TRP A 129 3.32 2.93 -3.77
N LEU A 130 2.57 2.55 -4.80
CA LEU A 130 2.59 1.24 -5.41
C LEU A 130 2.77 1.39 -6.92
N ARG A 131 3.47 0.45 -7.54
CA ARG A 131 3.47 0.20 -8.97
C ARG A 131 2.83 -1.16 -9.18
N ALA A 132 1.93 -1.27 -10.14
CA ALA A 132 1.31 -2.51 -10.57
C ALA A 132 1.20 -2.53 -12.11
N PRO A 133 0.99 -3.68 -12.75
CA PRO A 133 0.74 -3.70 -14.18
C PRO A 133 -0.50 -2.89 -14.56
N GLU A 134 -0.49 -2.29 -15.75
CA GLU A 134 -1.45 -1.23 -16.12
C GLU A 134 -2.92 -1.69 -16.24
N ASP A 135 -3.13 -2.99 -16.43
CA ASP A 135 -4.44 -3.64 -16.54
C ASP A 135 -5.04 -4.05 -15.19
N TRP A 136 -4.30 -3.88 -14.09
CA TRP A 136 -4.78 -4.22 -12.75
C TRP A 136 -5.81 -3.19 -12.25
N ILE A 137 -6.87 -3.71 -11.64
CA ILE A 137 -8.02 -3.00 -11.12
C ILE A 137 -7.85 -2.91 -9.60
N LEU A 138 -7.95 -1.71 -9.04
CA LEU A 138 -7.96 -1.50 -7.60
C LEU A 138 -9.32 -1.94 -7.03
N ILE A 139 -9.35 -2.98 -6.20
CA ILE A 139 -10.58 -3.54 -5.65
C ILE A 139 -10.90 -2.92 -4.29
N ALA A 140 -9.92 -2.90 -3.39
CA ALA A 140 -10.11 -2.39 -2.03
C ALA A 140 -8.76 -1.98 -1.42
N GLY A 141 -8.83 -1.27 -0.29
CA GLY A 141 -7.68 -0.94 0.52
C GLY A 141 -8.03 -0.83 1.99
N GLY A 142 -7.08 -1.20 2.84
CA GLY A 142 -7.11 -1.02 4.28
C GLY A 142 -5.80 -0.41 4.75
N LEU A 143 -5.87 0.51 5.71
CA LEU A 143 -4.72 1.08 6.39
C LEU A 143 -4.84 0.75 7.87
N GLN A 144 -3.96 -0.10 8.36
CA GLN A 144 -3.86 -0.41 9.78
C GLN A 144 -2.94 0.61 10.45
N ILE A 145 -3.46 1.29 11.48
CA ILE A 145 -2.72 2.27 12.26
C ILE A 145 -2.76 1.86 13.73
N GLN A 146 -1.59 1.85 14.37
CA GLN A 146 -1.52 1.84 15.83
C GLN A 146 -1.50 3.30 16.31
N ALA A 147 -2.66 3.84 16.64
CA ALA A 147 -2.78 5.18 17.18
C ALA A 147 -3.85 5.21 18.28
N ASP A 148 -3.55 5.94 19.36
CA ASP A 148 -4.52 6.22 20.44
C ASP A 148 -5.59 7.25 20.03
N ALA A 149 -5.56 7.78 18.79
CA ALA A 149 -6.26 9.01 18.42
C ALA A 149 -6.64 9.13 16.93
N ALA A 150 -7.11 8.08 16.27
CA ALA A 150 -7.58 8.23 14.89
C ALA A 150 -9.06 8.69 14.85
N GLU A 151 -9.29 10.01 14.71
CA GLU A 151 -10.58 10.56 14.25
C GLU A 151 -10.83 10.30 12.75
N ALA A 152 -9.79 9.90 12.01
CA ALA A 152 -9.94 9.52 10.62
C ALA A 152 -10.67 8.17 10.52
N GLU A 153 -11.70 8.10 9.68
CA GLU A 153 -12.43 6.86 9.38
C GLU A 153 -11.93 6.22 8.07
N THR A 154 -11.31 7.01 7.19
CA THR A 154 -10.92 6.61 5.84
C THR A 154 -9.53 7.12 5.45
N PHE A 155 -8.94 6.50 4.42
CA PHE A 155 -7.79 7.03 3.69
C PHE A 155 -8.10 7.07 2.19
N HIS A 156 -7.30 7.82 1.42
CA HIS A 156 -7.63 8.23 0.06
C HIS A 156 -6.56 7.84 -0.95
N LEU A 157 -7.02 7.59 -2.17
CA LEU A 157 -6.16 7.58 -3.36
C LEU A 157 -5.90 9.02 -3.79
N VAL A 158 -4.66 9.50 -3.65
CA VAL A 158 -4.30 10.90 -3.95
C VAL A 158 -3.72 11.10 -5.34
N ASN A 159 -3.00 10.11 -5.86
CA ASN A 159 -2.47 10.20 -7.22
C ASN A 159 -2.47 8.84 -7.92
N VAL A 160 -2.62 8.90 -9.24
CA VAL A 160 -2.30 7.82 -10.16
C VAL A 160 -1.33 8.30 -11.23
N CYS A 161 -0.35 7.47 -11.51
CA CYS A 161 0.62 7.68 -12.55
C CYS A 161 0.38 6.67 -13.66
N VAL A 162 0.04 7.16 -14.85
CA VAL A 162 -0.06 6.32 -16.05
C VAL A 162 1.09 6.65 -16.98
N PRO A 163 1.67 5.66 -17.68
CA PRO A 163 2.75 5.91 -18.60
C PRO A 163 2.25 6.84 -19.69
N ALA A 164 3.08 7.82 -20.08
CA ALA A 164 2.76 8.68 -21.20
C ALA A 164 2.59 7.80 -22.44
N PRO A 165 1.57 8.07 -23.30
CA PRO A 165 1.45 7.34 -24.55
C PRO A 165 2.76 7.51 -25.33
N PRO A 166 3.23 6.44 -26.02
CA PRO A 166 4.42 6.56 -26.84
C PRO A 166 4.25 7.74 -27.79
N PRO A 167 5.29 8.56 -28.00
CA PRO A 167 5.20 9.69 -28.91
C PRO A 167 4.69 9.15 -30.24
N SER A 168 3.55 9.67 -30.72
CA SER A 168 3.00 9.30 -32.01
C SER A 168 4.12 9.46 -33.02
N ALA A 169 4.54 8.37 -33.67
CA ALA A 169 5.66 8.38 -34.59
C ALA A 169 5.39 9.50 -35.59
N SER A 170 6.14 10.59 -35.47
CA SER A 170 5.97 11.76 -36.32
C SER A 170 6.02 11.25 -37.76
N PRO A 171 5.04 11.59 -38.62
CA PRO A 171 4.96 11.03 -39.96
C PRO A 171 6.32 11.21 -40.62
N SER A 172 7.01 10.09 -40.86
CA SER A 172 8.33 10.14 -41.50
C SER A 172 8.19 10.98 -42.76
N PRO A 173 9.03 12.00 -42.96
CA PRO A 173 8.94 12.82 -44.16
C PRO A 173 9.03 11.87 -45.35
N SER A 174 7.96 11.83 -46.14
CA SER A 174 7.92 11.01 -47.34
C SER A 174 9.08 11.44 -48.21
N ARG A 175 10.00 10.51 -48.52
CA ARG A 175 11.14 10.75 -49.41
C ARG A 175 10.58 11.26 -50.73
N SER A 176 10.66 12.57 -50.96
CA SER A 176 10.50 13.12 -52.29
C SER A 176 11.63 12.59 -53.16
N ALA A 177 11.27 11.98 -54.29
CA ALA A 177 12.20 11.36 -55.20
C ALA A 177 13.13 12.38 -55.87
N SER A 178 14.41 12.01 -55.90
CA SER A 178 15.38 12.21 -56.99
C SER A 178 15.67 13.62 -57.54
N ALA A 179 16.87 14.13 -57.25
CA ALA A 179 17.63 14.98 -58.16
C ALA A 179 19.14 14.65 -58.06
N SER A 180 19.77 14.52 -59.23
CA SER A 180 21.14 14.08 -59.52
C SER A 180 22.28 14.75 -58.74
N PRO A 181 23.43 14.07 -58.59
CA PRO A 181 24.61 14.64 -57.96
C PRO A 181 25.33 15.60 -58.90
N SER A 182 25.77 16.75 -58.39
CA SER A 182 26.85 17.54 -58.99
C SER A 182 27.89 17.83 -57.92
N ALA A 183 29.11 17.39 -58.22
CA ALA A 183 30.30 17.59 -57.42
C ALA A 183 30.76 19.05 -57.46
N SER A 184 31.25 19.56 -56.32
CA SER A 184 32.26 20.63 -56.15
C SER A 184 32.42 20.89 -54.64
N THR A 185 33.50 20.43 -54.01
CA THR A 185 34.73 21.18 -53.63
C THR A 185 34.57 22.32 -52.61
N ALA A 186 35.37 22.20 -51.54
CA ALA A 186 35.96 23.23 -50.68
C ALA A 186 35.03 24.07 -49.78
N ALA A 187 35.23 24.00 -48.45
CA ALA A 187 36.13 24.93 -47.74
C ALA A 187 36.01 24.74 -46.23
N SER A 188 37.17 24.79 -45.58
CA SER A 188 37.36 24.86 -44.13
C SER A 188 36.98 26.26 -43.63
N ALA A 189 36.17 26.36 -42.56
CA ALA A 189 36.12 27.55 -41.72
C ALA A 189 35.66 27.18 -40.31
N SER A 190 36.60 27.32 -39.38
CA SER A 190 36.35 27.41 -37.94
C SER A 190 35.71 28.76 -37.62
N PRO A 191 34.78 28.81 -36.65
CA PRO A 191 34.82 29.96 -35.74
C PRO A 191 34.62 29.62 -34.26
N SER A 192 35.16 30.56 -33.49
CA SER A 192 35.46 30.60 -32.07
C SER A 192 34.26 30.73 -31.12
N ALA A 193 34.50 30.23 -29.90
CA ALA A 193 34.29 30.85 -28.58
C ALA A 193 33.16 31.87 -28.34
N SER A 194 32.41 31.64 -27.25
CA SER A 194 31.83 32.60 -26.27
C SER A 194 30.57 31.96 -25.66
N ARG A 195 30.17 32.08 -24.39
CA ARG A 195 30.53 32.96 -23.27
C ARG A 195 29.84 32.41 -22.00
N SER A 196 30.38 32.83 -20.87
CA SER A 196 29.87 32.75 -19.50
C SER A 196 28.50 33.40 -19.30
N ALA A 197 27.66 32.81 -18.45
CA ALA A 197 26.74 33.53 -17.56
C ALA A 197 26.33 32.64 -16.36
N SER A 198 26.83 33.00 -15.19
CA SER A 198 26.22 32.74 -13.87
C SER A 198 25.39 34.00 -13.53
N PRO A 199 24.19 33.93 -12.92
CA PRO A 199 24.14 34.00 -11.45
C PRO A 199 22.94 33.31 -10.75
N SER A 200 23.05 33.30 -9.42
CA SER A 200 22.16 32.87 -8.34
C SER A 200 20.74 33.44 -8.33
N ALA A 201 19.82 32.66 -7.74
CA ALA A 201 18.78 33.21 -6.85
C ALA A 201 18.40 32.17 -5.78
N THR A 202 18.83 32.41 -4.55
CA THR A 202 18.30 31.78 -3.34
C THR A 202 17.07 32.57 -2.91
N VAL A 203 15.91 31.92 -2.83
CA VAL A 203 14.71 32.52 -2.23
C VAL A 203 14.26 31.62 -1.08
N SER A 204 14.42 32.12 0.15
CA SER A 204 13.77 31.59 1.34
C SER A 204 12.39 32.23 1.47
N PRO A 205 11.29 31.45 1.50
CA PRO A 205 10.05 31.92 2.10
C PRO A 205 10.02 31.56 3.60
N SER A 206 10.08 32.57 4.46
CA SER A 206 9.54 32.48 5.83
C SER A 206 8.04 32.69 5.77
N VAL A 207 7.26 31.75 6.30
CA VAL A 207 5.84 31.96 6.59
C VAL A 207 5.60 31.66 8.06
N THR A 208 5.10 32.66 8.75
CA THR A 208 4.87 32.75 10.20
C THR A 208 3.37 32.73 10.47
N ALA A 209 2.97 31.87 11.42
CA ALA A 209 1.78 31.91 12.30
C ALA A 209 0.38 31.77 11.63
N SER A 210 -0.68 31.24 12.26
CA SER A 210 -1.04 31.04 13.67
C SER A 210 -2.00 29.82 13.81
N PRO A 211 -2.10 29.19 14.99
CA PRO A 211 -3.13 28.18 15.27
C PRO A 211 -4.47 28.83 15.63
N VAL A 212 -5.57 28.30 15.07
CA VAL A 212 -6.96 28.60 15.49
C VAL A 212 -7.47 27.40 16.30
N PRO A 213 -7.88 27.57 17.57
CA PRO A 213 -8.61 26.56 18.31
C PRO A 213 -10.12 26.81 18.13
N GLY A 214 -10.85 25.82 17.60
CA GLY A 214 -12.29 25.89 17.42
C GLY A 214 -12.92 24.51 17.52
N GLY A 215 -13.46 24.19 18.69
CA GLY A 215 -14.22 22.97 18.95
C GLY A 215 -15.64 23.04 18.40
N GLY A 216 -16.23 21.85 18.20
CA GLY A 216 -17.63 21.70 17.82
C GLY A 216 -17.98 20.23 17.59
N GLY A 217 -18.38 19.55 18.67
CA GLY A 217 -18.82 18.17 18.63
C GLY A 217 -20.11 17.97 17.83
N GLY A 218 -20.09 16.99 16.94
CA GLY A 218 -21.24 16.41 16.27
C GLY A 218 -20.83 15.04 15.74
N LEU A 219 -21.22 13.98 16.44
CA LEU A 219 -20.92 12.60 16.03
C LEU A 219 -21.66 12.30 14.72
N PRO A 220 -20.96 11.93 13.63
CA PRO A 220 -21.64 11.40 12.45
C PRO A 220 -22.28 10.06 12.79
N ILE A 221 -23.54 9.91 12.41
CA ILE A 221 -24.30 8.66 12.47
C ILE A 221 -23.71 7.73 11.41
N THR A 222 -22.93 6.73 11.83
CA THR A 222 -22.35 5.72 10.96
C THR A 222 -23.39 4.66 10.56
N GLY A 223 -23.73 4.61 9.27
CA GLY A 223 -24.09 3.38 8.55
C GLY A 223 -23.12 3.25 7.37
N PRO A 224 -22.70 2.04 6.92
CA PRO A 224 -23.48 0.80 6.84
C PRO A 224 -22.87 -0.44 7.55
N ASN A 225 -23.75 -1.29 8.10
CA ASN A 225 -23.61 -2.71 8.49
C ASN A 225 -22.21 -3.30 8.82
N THR A 226 -21.54 -2.76 9.83
CA THR A 226 -20.46 -3.46 10.58
C THR A 226 -20.91 -4.80 11.19
N ILE A 227 -22.22 -5.04 11.29
CA ILE A 227 -22.82 -6.28 11.80
C ILE A 227 -22.36 -7.51 10.99
N TRP A 228 -22.19 -7.40 9.67
CA TRP A 228 -21.83 -8.57 8.85
C TRP A 228 -20.39 -9.02 9.07
N PHE A 229 -19.44 -8.08 9.21
CA PHE A 229 -18.05 -8.41 9.47
C PHE A 229 -17.81 -8.84 10.93
N ALA A 230 -18.53 -8.24 11.89
CA ALA A 230 -18.53 -8.71 13.27
C ALA A 230 -19.08 -10.14 13.39
N ALA A 231 -20.14 -10.47 12.63
CA ALA A 231 -20.69 -11.82 12.59
C ALA A 231 -19.69 -12.82 11.97
N ALA A 232 -19.03 -12.47 10.87
CA ALA A 232 -18.02 -13.33 10.24
C ALA A 232 -16.82 -13.60 11.17
N GLY A 233 -16.32 -12.57 11.86
CA GLY A 233 -15.25 -12.72 12.85
C GLY A 233 -15.64 -13.61 14.03
N LEU A 234 -16.85 -13.42 14.57
CA LEU A 234 -17.37 -14.24 15.69
C LEU A 234 -17.51 -15.72 15.29
N ILE A 235 -18.00 -16.01 14.08
CA ILE A 235 -18.14 -17.40 13.59
C ILE A 235 -16.77 -18.08 13.53
N LEU A 236 -15.74 -17.37 13.07
CA LEU A 236 -14.39 -17.93 12.94
C LEU A 236 -13.73 -18.20 14.31
N VAL A 237 -13.97 -17.32 15.29
CA VAL A 237 -13.54 -17.54 16.69
C VAL A 237 -14.26 -18.74 17.31
N LEU A 238 -15.58 -18.86 17.13
CA LEU A 238 -16.35 -20.00 17.65
C LEU A 238 -15.92 -21.33 17.00
N ALA A 239 -15.65 -21.32 15.70
CA ALA A 239 -15.12 -22.49 14.98
C ALA A 239 -13.73 -22.90 15.50
N GLY A 240 -12.84 -21.93 15.74
CA GLY A 240 -11.52 -22.17 16.33
C GLY A 240 -11.60 -22.78 17.74
N VAL A 241 -12.46 -22.24 18.61
CA VAL A 241 -12.67 -22.78 19.96
C VAL A 241 -13.22 -24.22 19.90
N ALA A 242 -14.19 -24.48 19.03
CA ALA A 242 -14.75 -25.84 18.85
C ALA A 242 -13.69 -26.84 18.35
N ALA A 243 -12.81 -26.44 17.43
CA ALA A 243 -11.71 -27.27 16.95
C ALA A 243 -10.70 -27.61 18.08
N VAL A 244 -10.36 -26.63 18.94
CA VAL A 244 -9.46 -26.86 20.10
C VAL A 244 -10.10 -27.79 21.13
N VAL A 245 -11.40 -27.66 21.40
CA VAL A 245 -12.09 -28.53 22.37
C VAL A 245 -12.21 -29.97 21.85
N THR A 246 -12.51 -30.15 20.57
CA THR A 246 -12.66 -31.49 19.97
C THR A 246 -11.31 -32.23 19.86
N THR A 247 -10.22 -31.52 19.59
CA THR A 247 -8.87 -32.12 19.60
C THR A 247 -8.43 -32.54 21.01
N ARG A 248 -8.74 -31.76 22.05
CA ARG A 248 -8.45 -32.15 23.45
C ARG A 248 -9.21 -33.40 23.90
N ARG A 249 -10.46 -33.58 23.48
CA ARG A 249 -11.27 -34.75 23.86
C ARG A 249 -10.81 -36.07 23.23
N ARG A 250 -10.10 -36.03 22.10
CA ARG A 250 -9.59 -37.25 21.44
C ARG A 250 -8.34 -37.82 22.11
N GLY A 251 -7.69 -37.08 23.01
CA GLY A 251 -6.48 -37.53 23.70
C GLY A 251 -6.72 -38.35 24.99
N THR A 252 -7.96 -38.48 25.46
CA THR A 252 -8.27 -39.08 26.79
C THR A 252 -8.98 -40.43 26.73
N THR A 253 -9.09 -41.05 25.55
CA THR A 253 -9.79 -42.35 25.36
C THR A 253 -8.87 -43.48 24.89
N GLY A 254 -7.55 -43.36 25.09
CA GLY A 254 -6.56 -44.40 24.82
C GLY A 254 -5.94 -44.94 26.10
#